data_AF-A0A9E3W212-F1
#
_entry.id   AF-A0A9E3W212-F1
#
_cell.length_a   1.000
_cell.length_b   1.000
_cell.length_c   1.000
_cell.angle_alpha   90.00
_cell.angle_beta   90.00
_cell.angle_gamma   90.00
#
_symmetry.space_group_name_H-M   'P 1'
#
loop_
_entity.id
_entity.type
_entity.pdbx_description
1 polymer ?
#
loop_
_entity_poly.entity_id
_entity_poly.type
_entity_poly.pdbx_seq_one_letter_code
_entity_poly.pdbx_strand_id
1 'polypeptide(L)'
;TGTLTVGSNLQVNSRTLTNHGNVAVAGSLTLNTNSTMTNTGNIETANRLEINGSDLTNDGEIKVSNNYFNINGGSDLMNNGSIELLNGDFNVNSSGNITNNGKVIVNGKINFNSGSNVYNNCLMSCTEGSAFNSGNINFQSGYFRSDERIQVNGGANTVLKDGSMISTKDLYLYTGITGQGGLNSIKVENEFRLSNVQVSGALESSTDNLNNLSNVPLNQLFVNGASLVTLGDEQNFLAVTNCNPEGIGSVVVNDSDGDGVPDDIDAFPFDPERAFISYYPNDIDFTSIAFEDLWPGLGDFDFNDVVVNMQYKMVTNAQNELVDVFGKFKLMAAGASLNNGFAVAMDINPANVASVSGGIIAGSSISLDAKGMEAGHTDQTVWIVMDAINDIYQSVGFLNTLPNVPYVETDMVEMAMTLSTPQANYGSAPFNPFIIVNQERGKEVHLLDFPPTALASDEFFGIWEDASIPVNGSYYKTDNNLPWAIEIPVSFDYPYEKVDILQTHLKFGEWAGSGGDLYPDWYLDLPGYRNQSNIYQKP
;
A
#
# COMPACT_ATOMS: atom_id res chain seq x y z
N THR A 1 11.53 32.92 31.89
CA THR A 1 11.78 33.25 30.47
C THR A 1 12.93 34.23 30.39
N GLY A 2 13.50 34.45 29.20
CA GLY A 2 14.68 35.33 29.03
C GLY A 2 16.02 34.61 29.24
N THR A 3 17.11 35.37 29.37
CA THR A 3 18.46 34.83 29.52
C THR A 3 19.02 35.15 30.90
N LEU A 4 19.49 34.12 31.61
CA LEU A 4 20.27 34.23 32.85
C LEU A 4 21.70 33.75 32.56
N THR A 5 22.67 34.62 32.79
CA THR A 5 24.09 34.28 32.70
C THR A 5 24.74 34.39 34.07
N VAL A 6 25.36 33.30 34.53
CA VAL A 6 26.07 33.22 35.82
C VAL A 6 27.56 33.06 35.54
N GLY A 7 28.36 34.06 35.89
CA GLY A 7 29.81 34.08 35.60
C GLY A 7 30.66 33.14 36.47
N SER A 8 30.06 32.38 37.39
CA SER A 8 30.72 31.37 38.22
C SER A 8 29.74 30.22 38.51
N ASN A 9 29.57 29.81 39.77
CA ASN A 9 28.68 28.72 40.15
C ASN A 9 27.25 29.21 40.41
N LEU A 10 26.26 28.41 40.03
CA LEU A 10 24.86 28.58 40.42
C LEU A 10 24.48 27.48 41.41
N GLN A 11 24.12 27.86 42.63
CA GLN A 11 23.66 26.94 43.67
C GLN A 11 22.21 27.24 44.04
N VAL A 12 21.36 26.22 44.01
CA VAL A 12 19.97 26.29 44.46
C VAL A 12 19.86 25.44 45.71
N ASN A 13 19.53 26.07 46.84
CA ASN A 13 19.50 25.43 48.16
C ASN A 13 18.09 25.59 48.77
N SER A 14 17.37 24.49 48.96
CA SER A 14 15.99 24.46 49.49
C SER A 14 15.03 25.43 48.78
N ARG A 15 15.12 25.46 47.44
CA ARG A 15 14.36 26.35 46.56
C ARG A 15 13.98 25.67 45.25
N THR A 16 13.05 26.30 44.54
CA THR A 16 12.62 25.89 43.20
C THR A 16 13.27 26.79 42.14
N LEU A 17 13.86 26.19 41.10
CA LEU A 17 14.28 26.87 39.87
C LEU A 17 13.39 26.43 38.71
N THR A 18 12.71 27.37 38.07
CA THR A 18 11.89 27.10 36.88
C THR A 18 12.46 27.84 35.69
N ASN A 19 12.97 27.10 34.70
CA ASN A 19 13.52 27.64 33.47
C ASN A 19 12.55 27.47 32.29
N HIS A 20 12.29 28.58 31.60
CA HIS A 20 11.55 28.67 30.32
C HIS A 20 12.34 29.50 29.29
N GLY A 21 13.64 29.67 29.48
CA GLY A 21 14.51 30.49 28.65
C GLY A 21 15.91 29.89 28.60
N ASN A 22 16.94 30.72 28.63
CA ASN A 22 18.33 30.27 28.56
C ASN A 22 19.04 30.51 29.89
N VAL A 23 19.61 29.47 30.49
CA VAL A 23 20.47 29.55 31.68
C VAL A 23 21.86 29.11 31.30
N ALA A 24 22.82 30.03 31.31
CA ALA A 24 24.22 29.74 31.04
C ALA A 24 25.06 29.94 32.30
N VAL A 25 25.74 28.89 32.77
CA VAL A 25 26.54 28.86 33.99
C VAL A 25 27.99 28.59 33.62
N ALA A 26 28.89 29.55 33.84
CA ALA A 26 30.31 29.42 33.51
C ALA A 26 31.07 28.47 34.45
N GLY A 27 30.52 28.19 35.63
CA GLY A 27 31.02 27.23 36.60
C GLY A 27 30.10 26.00 36.71
N SER A 28 29.84 25.56 37.93
CA SER A 28 28.97 24.42 38.23
C SER A 28 27.53 24.87 38.50
N LEU A 29 26.57 24.04 38.10
CA LEU A 29 25.17 24.14 38.53
C LEU A 29 24.91 23.05 39.57
N THR A 30 24.45 23.43 40.76
CA THR A 30 24.19 22.49 41.85
C THR A 30 22.81 22.71 42.46
N LEU A 31 22.02 21.64 42.56
CA LEU A 31 20.82 21.56 43.37
C LEU A 31 21.15 20.87 44.70
N ASN A 32 20.88 21.51 45.83
CA ASN A 32 21.06 20.91 47.15
C ASN A 32 19.78 20.98 47.99
N THR A 33 19.63 20.00 48.87
CA THR A 33 18.77 20.06 50.06
C THR A 33 17.31 20.38 49.72
N ASN A 34 16.57 19.38 49.25
CA ASN A 34 15.15 19.48 48.91
C ASN A 34 14.85 20.64 47.94
N SER A 35 15.71 20.81 46.94
CA SER A 35 15.47 21.75 45.83
C SER A 35 14.75 21.04 44.69
N THR A 36 14.08 21.82 43.85
CA THR A 36 13.44 21.30 42.63
C THR A 36 13.83 22.14 41.43
N MET A 37 14.11 21.51 40.30
CA MET A 37 14.32 22.22 39.04
C MET A 37 13.37 21.70 37.96
N THR A 38 12.73 22.63 37.26
CA THR A 38 11.95 22.32 36.04
C THR A 38 12.55 23.11 34.89
N ASN A 39 12.96 22.41 33.83
CA ASN A 39 13.52 23.02 32.64
C ASN A 39 12.65 22.73 31.42
N THR A 40 12.18 23.77 30.75
CA THR A 40 11.51 23.69 29.43
C THR A 40 12.27 24.50 28.36
N GLY A 41 13.38 25.13 28.74
CA GLY A 41 14.26 25.89 27.87
C GLY A 41 15.64 25.24 27.79
N ASN A 42 16.69 26.06 27.74
CA ASN A 42 18.06 25.59 27.61
C ASN A 42 18.85 25.87 28.89
N ILE A 43 19.59 24.89 29.37
CA ILE A 43 20.56 25.01 30.46
C ILE A 43 21.92 24.57 29.93
N GLU A 44 22.92 25.43 30.04
CA GLU A 44 24.31 25.09 29.75
C GLU A 44 25.16 25.34 30.99
N THR A 45 25.94 24.35 31.41
CA THR A 45 26.95 24.46 32.46
C THR A 45 28.31 24.10 31.92
N ALA A 46 29.27 25.01 32.03
CA ALA A 46 30.60 24.82 31.45
C ALA A 46 31.47 23.82 32.25
N ASN A 47 31.11 23.53 33.51
CA ASN A 47 31.94 22.71 34.40
C ASN A 47 31.28 21.39 34.84
N ARG A 48 30.15 21.40 35.54
CA ARG A 48 29.45 20.19 36.00
C ARG A 48 28.01 20.48 36.40
N LEU A 49 27.20 19.42 36.52
CA LEU A 49 25.86 19.44 37.10
C LEU A 49 25.78 18.47 38.29
N GLU A 50 25.21 18.90 39.40
CA GLU A 50 25.03 18.07 40.59
C GLU A 50 23.62 18.21 41.15
N ILE A 51 22.96 17.08 41.42
CA ILE A 51 21.68 17.03 42.12
C ILE A 51 21.88 16.26 43.42
N ASN A 52 21.70 16.93 44.57
CA ASN A 52 22.02 16.39 45.89
C ASN A 52 20.78 16.43 46.81
N GLY A 53 20.09 15.29 46.92
CA GLY A 53 18.80 15.16 47.61
C GLY A 53 17.78 16.19 47.11
N SER A 54 17.56 16.22 45.81
CA SER A 54 16.76 17.23 45.09
C SER A 54 16.22 16.63 43.79
N ASP A 55 15.25 17.28 43.14
CA ASP A 55 14.59 16.71 41.96
C ASP A 55 14.79 17.58 40.72
N LEU A 56 14.98 16.94 39.56
CA LEU A 56 15.08 17.61 38.27
C LEU A 56 14.06 17.02 37.27
N THR A 57 13.26 17.89 36.67
CA THR A 57 12.46 17.60 35.49
C THR A 57 12.99 18.41 34.31
N ASN A 58 13.34 17.74 33.22
CA ASN A 58 13.83 18.33 31.99
C ASN A 58 12.94 17.99 30.80
N ASP A 59 12.21 18.97 30.29
CA ASP A 59 11.46 18.93 29.03
C ASP A 59 12.18 19.67 27.89
N GLY A 60 13.27 20.39 28.22
CA GLY A 60 14.09 21.15 27.27
C GLY A 60 15.47 20.52 27.06
N GLU A 61 16.49 21.37 26.92
CA GLU A 61 17.87 20.95 26.69
C GLU A 61 18.74 21.25 27.92
N ILE A 62 19.54 20.26 28.33
CA ILE A 62 20.59 20.42 29.32
C ILE A 62 21.92 19.99 28.68
N LYS A 63 22.88 20.90 28.69
CA LYS A 63 24.22 20.68 28.20
C LYS A 63 25.25 20.86 29.31
N VAL A 64 26.10 19.86 29.49
CA VAL A 64 27.19 19.86 30.48
C VAL A 64 28.50 19.73 29.71
N SER A 65 29.28 20.81 29.68
CA SER A 65 30.42 20.87 28.77
C SER A 65 31.64 20.08 29.25
N ASN A 66 31.78 19.86 30.55
CA ASN A 66 32.94 19.18 31.15
C ASN A 66 32.57 18.33 32.39
N ASN A 67 33.56 17.60 32.90
CA ASN A 67 33.60 16.79 34.12
C ASN A 67 32.50 15.75 34.29
N TYR A 68 31.32 16.12 34.80
CA TYR A 68 30.29 15.15 35.13
C TYR A 68 28.92 15.78 35.36
N PHE A 69 27.92 14.91 35.27
CA PHE A 69 26.61 15.11 35.86
C PHE A 69 26.35 13.99 36.88
N ASN A 70 26.31 14.37 38.17
CA ASN A 70 26.04 13.45 39.27
C ASN A 70 24.63 13.64 39.84
N ILE A 71 23.95 12.53 40.07
CA ILE A 71 22.66 12.47 40.78
C ILE A 71 22.90 11.72 42.09
N ASN A 72 22.75 12.39 43.22
CA ASN A 72 23.17 11.90 44.53
C ASN A 72 22.03 12.00 45.56
N GLY A 73 22.11 11.21 46.64
CA GLY A 73 21.37 11.51 47.87
C GLY A 73 19.84 11.39 47.80
N GLY A 74 19.31 10.38 47.12
CA GLY A 74 17.85 10.14 47.03
C GLY A 74 17.11 11.07 46.07
N SER A 75 17.84 11.78 45.21
CA SER A 75 17.33 12.64 44.14
C SER A 75 16.62 11.86 43.02
N ASP A 76 15.58 12.47 42.45
CA ASP A 76 14.89 12.00 41.25
C ASP A 76 15.29 12.79 39.99
N LEU A 77 15.26 12.12 38.84
CA LEU A 77 15.41 12.73 37.51
C LEU A 77 14.28 12.26 36.60
N MET A 78 13.61 13.21 35.95
CA MET A 78 12.74 12.95 34.81
C MET A 78 13.24 13.74 33.60
N ASN A 79 13.74 13.05 32.58
CA ASN A 79 14.18 13.64 31.32
C ASN A 79 13.20 13.31 30.19
N ASN A 80 12.41 14.28 29.75
CA ASN A 80 11.58 14.22 28.55
C ASN A 80 12.24 14.90 27.34
N GLY A 81 13.24 15.76 27.57
CA GLY A 81 14.00 16.46 26.53
C GLY A 81 15.38 15.82 26.25
N SER A 82 16.41 16.65 26.13
CA SER A 82 17.79 16.21 25.88
C SER A 82 18.73 16.56 27.03
N ILE A 83 19.60 15.62 27.38
CA ILE A 83 20.78 15.81 28.23
C ILE A 83 22.00 15.42 27.42
N GLU A 84 22.93 16.35 27.24
CA GLU A 84 24.19 16.12 26.54
C GLU A 84 25.38 16.44 27.47
N LEU A 85 26.28 15.48 27.64
CA LEU A 85 27.58 15.69 28.28
C LEU A 85 28.64 15.67 27.18
N LEU A 86 29.28 16.81 26.92
CA LEU A 86 30.29 16.93 25.86
C LEU A 86 31.65 16.32 26.23
N ASN A 87 31.92 16.21 27.53
CA ASN A 87 33.14 15.64 28.06
C ASN A 87 32.91 15.28 29.53
N GLY A 88 32.92 13.99 29.86
CA GLY A 88 32.85 13.50 31.23
C GLY A 88 31.64 12.61 31.53
N ASP A 89 31.47 12.27 32.81
CA ASP A 89 30.68 11.11 33.22
C ASP A 89 29.27 11.47 33.72
N PHE A 90 28.29 10.64 33.37
CA PHE A 90 26.96 10.65 33.97
C PHE A 90 26.88 9.57 35.07
N ASN A 91 26.83 9.99 36.33
CA ASN A 91 26.82 9.07 37.46
C ASN A 91 25.53 9.16 38.26
N VAL A 92 24.83 8.04 38.36
CA VAL A 92 23.66 7.87 39.22
C VAL A 92 24.13 7.22 40.53
N ASN A 93 24.26 8.04 41.57
CA ASN A 93 24.58 7.65 42.95
C ASN A 93 23.37 7.91 43.89
N SER A 94 22.16 7.90 43.34
CA SER A 94 20.90 8.11 44.05
C SER A 94 20.10 6.81 44.23
N SER A 95 19.31 6.70 45.30
CA SER A 95 18.30 5.64 45.44
C SER A 95 16.93 6.05 44.89
N GLY A 96 16.83 7.22 44.25
CA GLY A 96 15.61 7.73 43.63
C GLY A 96 15.30 7.09 42.27
N ASN A 97 14.28 7.64 41.61
CA ASN A 97 13.83 7.24 40.28
C ASN A 97 14.50 8.10 39.22
N ILE A 98 15.13 7.44 38.24
CA ILE A 98 15.76 8.07 37.08
C ILE A 98 15.00 7.63 35.83
N THR A 99 14.17 8.51 35.29
CA THR A 99 13.37 8.24 34.10
C THR A 99 13.88 9.06 32.92
N ASN A 100 14.20 8.38 31.83
CA ASN A 100 14.54 8.99 30.55
C ASN A 100 13.49 8.61 29.50
N ASN A 101 12.65 9.57 29.13
CA ASN A 101 11.74 9.51 27.99
C ASN A 101 12.31 10.19 26.74
N GLY A 102 13.41 10.94 26.89
CA GLY A 102 14.09 11.63 25.80
C GLY A 102 15.49 11.07 25.52
N LYS A 103 16.47 11.95 25.38
CA LYS A 103 17.84 11.56 25.01
C LYS A 103 18.84 11.90 26.12
N VAL A 104 19.74 10.97 26.42
CA VAL A 104 20.95 11.19 27.22
C VAL A 104 22.15 10.76 26.39
N ILE A 105 23.01 11.70 25.99
CA ILE A 105 24.19 11.45 25.17
C ILE A 105 25.43 11.88 25.95
N VAL A 106 26.38 10.98 26.15
CA VAL A 106 27.52 11.20 27.06
C VAL A 106 28.84 10.91 26.35
N ASN A 107 29.65 11.94 26.13
CA ASN A 107 31.03 11.74 25.71
C ASN A 107 31.92 11.47 26.95
N GLY A 108 31.85 10.25 27.44
CA GLY A 108 32.41 9.78 28.70
C GLY A 108 31.70 8.50 29.14
N LYS A 109 31.56 8.26 30.44
CA LYS A 109 30.92 7.05 31.00
C LYS A 109 29.51 7.28 31.50
N ILE A 110 28.69 6.24 31.48
CA ILE A 110 27.42 6.17 32.21
C ILE A 110 27.52 5.12 33.31
N ASN A 111 27.32 5.51 34.57
CA ASN A 111 27.41 4.59 35.70
C ASN A 111 26.15 4.63 36.58
N PHE A 112 25.61 3.45 36.87
CA PHE A 112 24.51 3.25 37.83
C PHE A 112 25.05 2.62 39.11
N ASN A 113 25.35 3.45 40.11
CA ASN A 113 26.19 3.08 41.26
C ASN A 113 25.40 2.70 42.53
N SER A 114 24.11 2.98 42.57
CA SER A 114 23.27 2.87 43.77
C SER A 114 21.95 2.17 43.46
N GLY A 115 21.16 1.88 44.49
CA GLY A 115 19.87 1.19 44.39
C GLY A 115 18.73 1.98 43.72
N SER A 116 19.02 2.84 42.75
CA SER A 116 18.01 3.58 41.97
C SER A 116 17.09 2.66 41.18
N ASN A 117 15.89 3.14 40.87
CA ASN A 117 15.09 2.60 39.78
C ASN A 117 15.34 3.45 38.53
N VAL A 118 16.08 2.88 37.57
CA VAL A 118 16.33 3.51 36.27
C VAL A 118 15.31 2.99 35.27
N TYR A 119 14.68 3.91 34.56
CA TYR A 119 13.74 3.64 33.46
C TYR A 119 14.25 4.37 32.22
N ASN A 120 14.77 3.63 31.26
CA ASN A 120 15.10 4.19 29.97
C ASN A 120 14.05 3.79 28.94
N ASN A 121 13.25 4.77 28.53
CA ASN A 121 12.13 4.62 27.60
C ASN A 121 12.48 5.16 26.20
N CYS A 122 13.71 5.65 26.01
CA CYS A 122 14.20 6.16 24.74
C CYS A 122 15.73 5.96 24.66
N LEU A 123 16.53 6.98 24.40
CA LEU A 123 17.96 6.84 24.07
C LEU A 123 18.87 7.20 25.25
N MET A 124 19.77 6.29 25.63
CA MET A 124 20.99 6.58 26.39
C MET A 124 22.21 6.08 25.62
N SER A 125 23.24 6.92 25.43
CA SER A 125 24.49 6.49 24.79
C SER A 125 25.73 7.08 25.45
N CYS A 126 26.82 6.32 25.44
CA CYS A 126 28.12 6.79 25.89
C CYS A 126 29.29 6.33 25.00
N THR A 127 30.31 7.18 24.84
CA THR A 127 31.49 6.93 23.99
C THR A 127 32.57 6.08 24.68
N GLU A 128 32.56 6.04 26.01
CA GLU A 128 33.42 5.14 26.80
C GLU A 128 32.58 3.99 27.38
N GLY A 129 33.12 3.28 28.37
CA GLY A 129 32.42 2.21 29.07
C GLY A 129 31.26 2.65 29.97
N SER A 130 30.39 1.71 30.32
CA SER A 130 29.34 1.85 31.31
C SER A 130 29.41 0.76 32.38
N ALA A 131 28.96 1.10 33.59
CA ALA A 131 28.91 0.17 34.71
C ALA A 131 27.53 0.18 35.38
N PHE A 132 26.87 -0.97 35.34
CA PHE A 132 25.60 -1.21 36.02
C PHE A 132 25.95 -1.88 37.35
N ASN A 133 26.29 -1.08 38.35
CA ASN A 133 26.82 -1.55 39.62
C ASN A 133 25.69 -1.95 40.60
N SER A 134 24.59 -1.19 40.62
CA SER A 134 23.46 -1.45 41.51
C SER A 134 22.13 -0.91 40.95
N GLY A 135 21.01 -1.34 41.55
CA GLY A 135 19.67 -0.82 41.27
C GLY A 135 18.85 -1.66 40.29
N ASN A 136 17.61 -1.24 40.08
CA ASN A 136 16.71 -1.82 39.09
C ASN A 136 16.81 -1.02 37.80
N ILE A 137 17.40 -1.60 36.76
CA ILE A 137 17.67 -0.93 35.49
C ILE A 137 16.72 -1.52 34.46
N ASN A 138 15.67 -0.76 34.15
CA ASN A 138 14.59 -1.18 33.29
C ASN A 138 14.64 -0.37 31.99
N PHE A 139 14.57 -1.08 30.87
CA PHE A 139 14.38 -0.51 29.56
C PHE A 139 12.97 -0.86 29.09
N GLN A 140 12.26 0.12 28.51
CA GLN A 140 10.94 -0.11 27.95
C GLN A 140 10.86 0.57 26.58
N SER A 141 10.96 -0.23 25.52
CA SER A 141 11.24 0.25 24.16
C SER A 141 12.46 1.20 24.10
N GLY A 142 13.39 1.04 25.05
CA GLY A 142 14.55 1.92 25.22
C GLY A 142 15.81 1.32 24.62
N TYR A 143 16.71 2.19 24.18
CA TYR A 143 18.01 1.85 23.62
C TYR A 143 19.14 2.34 24.51
N PHE A 144 20.12 1.47 24.75
CA PHE A 144 21.34 1.79 25.46
C PHE A 144 22.57 1.40 24.64
N ARG A 145 23.47 2.36 24.41
CA ARG A 145 24.74 2.12 23.72
C ARG A 145 25.96 2.50 24.57
N SER A 146 26.99 1.67 24.54
CA SER A 146 28.35 2.03 24.96
C SER A 146 29.32 1.66 23.84
N ASP A 147 30.17 2.59 23.39
CA ASP A 147 31.12 2.31 22.31
C ASP A 147 32.32 1.43 22.75
N GLU A 148 32.52 1.25 24.05
CA GLU A 148 33.58 0.39 24.59
C GLU A 148 33.03 -0.85 25.28
N ARG A 149 32.48 -0.72 26.50
CA ARG A 149 32.12 -1.86 27.32
C ARG A 149 30.97 -1.56 28.26
N ILE A 150 29.98 -2.42 28.27
CA ILE A 150 28.97 -2.48 29.33
C ILE A 150 29.35 -3.58 30.32
N GLN A 151 29.45 -3.23 31.61
CA GLN A 151 29.66 -4.19 32.68
C GLN A 151 28.45 -4.22 33.61
N VAL A 152 27.81 -5.39 33.74
CA VAL A 152 26.65 -5.59 34.64
C VAL A 152 27.07 -6.38 35.86
N ASN A 153 27.09 -5.73 37.02
CA ASN A 153 27.61 -6.29 38.26
C ASN A 153 26.51 -6.91 39.13
N GLY A 154 26.92 -7.75 40.09
CA GLY A 154 26.03 -8.53 40.96
C GLY A 154 24.98 -7.73 41.75
N GLY A 155 25.15 -6.42 41.93
CA GLY A 155 24.20 -5.56 42.62
C GLY A 155 23.07 -5.01 41.75
N ALA A 156 23.14 -5.20 40.43
CA ALA A 156 22.17 -4.69 39.47
C ALA A 156 21.11 -5.74 39.10
N ASN A 157 19.91 -5.26 38.78
CA ASN A 157 18.82 -6.05 38.22
C ASN A 157 18.40 -5.41 36.89
N THR A 158 18.81 -6.00 35.78
CA THR A 158 18.62 -5.42 34.43
C THR A 158 17.49 -6.14 33.70
N VAL A 159 16.49 -5.38 33.27
CA VAL A 159 15.32 -5.90 32.55
C VAL A 159 15.10 -5.11 31.26
N LEU A 160 14.97 -5.83 30.14
CA LEU A 160 14.60 -5.28 28.83
C LEU A 160 13.12 -5.58 28.56
N LYS A 161 12.37 -4.60 28.07
CA LYS A 161 10.94 -4.77 27.76
C LYS A 161 10.57 -4.19 26.40
N ASP A 162 9.67 -4.88 25.72
CA ASP A 162 8.91 -4.36 24.58
C ASP A 162 9.79 -3.70 23.50
N GLY A 163 10.72 -4.46 22.93
CA GLY A 163 11.59 -3.98 21.84
C GLY A 163 12.76 -3.12 22.31
N SER A 164 13.19 -3.30 23.57
CA SER A 164 14.40 -2.63 24.07
C SER A 164 15.67 -3.23 23.46
N MET A 165 16.72 -2.41 23.33
CA MET A 165 17.98 -2.83 22.74
C MET A 165 19.20 -2.34 23.55
N ILE A 166 20.12 -3.26 23.82
CA ILE A 166 21.48 -2.94 24.28
C ILE A 166 22.45 -3.18 23.12
N SER A 167 23.33 -2.22 22.87
CA SER A 167 24.41 -2.34 21.87
C SER A 167 25.75 -1.93 22.47
N THR A 168 26.77 -2.75 22.29
CA THR A 168 28.11 -2.46 22.81
C THR A 168 29.19 -3.24 22.09
N LYS A 169 30.42 -2.76 22.18
CA LYS A 169 31.59 -3.51 21.74
C LYS A 169 31.86 -4.71 22.64
N ASP A 170 32.00 -4.50 23.96
CA ASP A 170 32.15 -5.59 24.94
C ASP A 170 30.98 -5.61 25.94
N LEU A 171 30.47 -6.79 26.29
CA LEU A 171 29.43 -6.97 27.31
C LEU A 171 29.86 -7.99 28.36
N TYR A 172 30.07 -7.55 29.60
CA TYR A 172 30.52 -8.41 30.70
C TYR A 172 29.42 -8.55 31.75
N LEU A 173 28.89 -9.77 31.90
CA LEU A 173 27.81 -10.07 32.83
C LEU A 173 28.32 -10.83 34.06
N TYR A 174 28.16 -10.22 35.22
CA TYR A 174 28.32 -10.82 36.55
C TYR A 174 26.98 -10.98 37.29
N THR A 175 25.88 -10.58 36.65
CA THR A 175 24.49 -10.92 36.99
C THR A 175 23.69 -11.10 35.69
N GLY A 176 22.53 -11.74 35.75
CA GLY A 176 21.71 -12.01 34.58
C GLY A 176 20.98 -10.77 34.04
N ILE A 177 20.56 -10.85 32.78
CA ILE A 177 19.64 -9.90 32.13
C ILE A 177 18.36 -10.64 31.76
N THR A 178 17.21 -10.02 31.98
CA THR A 178 15.89 -10.60 31.66
C THR A 178 15.15 -9.79 30.60
N GLY A 179 14.65 -10.43 29.55
CA GLY A 179 13.69 -9.87 28.60
C GLY A 179 12.24 -10.17 28.98
N GLN A 180 11.34 -9.20 28.80
CA GLN A 180 9.90 -9.34 29.07
C GLN A 180 9.07 -8.67 27.95
N GLY A 181 7.82 -9.08 27.81
CA GLY A 181 6.90 -8.50 26.81
C GLY A 181 7.30 -8.87 25.39
N GLY A 182 7.35 -7.88 24.49
CA GLY A 182 7.88 -8.05 23.13
C GLY A 182 9.35 -8.47 23.09
N LEU A 183 9.81 -8.99 21.94
CA LEU A 183 11.18 -9.48 21.76
C LEU A 183 12.21 -8.33 21.88
N ASN A 184 13.24 -8.52 22.71
CA ASN A 184 14.29 -7.53 22.98
C ASN A 184 15.62 -7.97 22.36
N SER A 185 16.56 -7.05 22.19
CA SER A 185 17.85 -7.33 21.55
C SER A 185 19.06 -6.96 22.39
N ILE A 186 20.10 -7.80 22.34
CA ILE A 186 21.44 -7.48 22.82
C ILE A 186 22.42 -7.71 21.68
N LYS A 187 23.10 -6.66 21.22
CA LYS A 187 24.13 -6.74 20.18
C LYS A 187 25.51 -6.51 20.79
N VAL A 188 26.43 -7.46 20.59
CA VAL A 188 27.80 -7.39 21.14
C VAL A 188 28.84 -7.64 20.04
N GLU A 189 29.59 -6.60 19.68
CA GLU A 189 30.46 -6.61 18.50
C GLU A 189 31.79 -7.35 18.68
N ASN A 190 32.34 -7.42 19.90
CA ASN A 190 33.68 -7.96 20.15
C ASN A 190 33.75 -9.09 21.20
N GLU A 191 33.32 -8.89 22.44
CA GLU A 191 33.32 -9.97 23.45
C GLU A 191 32.05 -9.95 24.30
N PHE A 192 31.28 -11.03 24.24
CA PHE A 192 30.18 -11.27 25.17
C PHE A 192 30.61 -12.26 26.25
N ARG A 193 30.91 -11.76 27.45
CA ARG A 193 31.39 -12.57 28.58
C ARG A 193 30.30 -12.85 29.61
N LEU A 194 30.12 -14.14 29.95
CA LEU A 194 29.19 -14.61 30.98
C LEU A 194 29.97 -15.21 32.17
N SER A 195 29.81 -14.62 33.35
CA SER A 195 30.43 -15.08 34.60
C SER A 195 29.46 -15.89 35.47
N ASN A 196 29.04 -17.07 35.01
CA ASN A 196 28.10 -17.98 35.69
C ASN A 196 26.71 -17.38 35.92
N VAL A 197 26.18 -16.77 34.87
CA VAL A 197 24.91 -16.07 34.86
C VAL A 197 24.12 -16.43 33.62
N GLN A 198 22.80 -16.22 33.69
CA GLN A 198 21.87 -16.51 32.61
C GLN A 198 21.36 -15.23 31.96
N VAL A 199 21.12 -15.32 30.65
CA VAL A 199 20.24 -14.41 29.91
C VAL A 199 18.90 -15.12 29.77
N SER A 200 17.80 -14.44 30.09
CA SER A 200 16.50 -15.09 30.17
C SER A 200 15.36 -14.29 29.55
N GLY A 201 14.30 -14.97 29.10
CA GLY A 201 13.06 -14.33 28.65
C GLY A 201 13.06 -13.98 27.17
N ALA A 202 12.14 -13.10 26.75
CA ALA A 202 11.98 -12.68 25.35
C ALA A 202 13.15 -11.79 24.90
N LEU A 203 14.29 -12.40 24.56
CA LEU A 203 15.54 -11.71 24.28
C LEU A 203 16.40 -12.48 23.27
N GLU A 204 16.71 -11.84 22.14
CA GLU A 204 17.68 -12.34 21.16
C GLU A 204 19.03 -11.61 21.36
N SER A 205 20.09 -12.36 21.58
CA SER A 205 21.45 -11.81 21.63
C SER A 205 22.20 -12.13 20.34
N SER A 206 23.02 -11.20 19.84
CA SER A 206 23.92 -11.44 18.71
C SER A 206 25.38 -11.14 19.06
N THR A 207 26.25 -12.11 18.79
CA THR A 207 27.71 -11.96 18.89
C THR A 207 28.44 -13.07 18.14
N ASP A 208 29.65 -12.78 17.68
CA ASP A 208 30.54 -13.78 17.07
C ASP A 208 31.55 -14.37 18.08
N ASN A 209 31.60 -13.83 19.30
CA ASN A 209 32.61 -14.19 20.29
C ASN A 209 32.02 -14.24 21.71
N LEU A 210 31.33 -15.34 22.00
CA LEU A 210 30.84 -15.65 23.34
C LEU A 210 31.94 -16.27 24.20
N ASN A 211 32.31 -15.58 25.28
CA ASN A 211 33.21 -16.08 26.31
C ASN A 211 32.43 -16.60 27.54
N ASN A 212 32.17 -17.90 27.56
CA ASN A 212 31.48 -18.60 28.65
C ASN A 212 32.47 -19.08 29.72
N LEU A 213 32.53 -18.39 30.87
CA LEU A 213 33.46 -18.73 31.95
C LEU A 213 33.01 -19.90 32.84
N SER A 214 31.84 -20.47 32.59
CA SER A 214 31.20 -21.46 33.47
C SER A 214 31.28 -22.89 32.95
N ASN A 215 31.70 -23.08 31.69
CA ASN A 215 31.63 -24.36 30.97
C ASN A 215 30.23 -25.00 30.98
N VAL A 216 29.19 -24.19 31.18
CA VAL A 216 27.78 -24.60 31.16
C VAL A 216 27.29 -24.59 29.71
N PRO A 217 26.50 -25.59 29.26
CA PRO A 217 25.94 -25.60 27.91
C PRO A 217 25.10 -24.35 27.58
N LEU A 218 25.12 -23.91 26.31
CA LEU A 218 24.42 -22.69 25.87
C LEU A 218 22.92 -22.69 26.21
N ASN A 219 22.24 -23.82 26.08
CA ASN A 219 20.82 -23.98 26.40
C ASN A 219 20.49 -23.86 27.89
N GLN A 220 21.50 -23.73 28.75
CA GLN A 220 21.38 -23.44 30.18
C GLN A 220 21.86 -22.02 30.53
N LEU A 221 22.48 -21.30 29.58
CA LEU A 221 22.88 -19.90 29.72
C LEU A 221 21.86 -18.95 29.11
N PHE A 222 21.24 -19.35 27.99
CA PHE A 222 20.13 -18.64 27.34
C PHE A 222 18.86 -19.47 27.55
N VAL A 223 17.97 -18.99 28.42
CA VAL A 223 16.84 -19.78 28.95
C VAL A 223 15.52 -19.03 28.88
N ASN A 224 14.39 -19.76 28.99
CA ASN A 224 13.04 -19.18 28.97
C ASN A 224 12.74 -18.31 27.74
N GLY A 225 13.19 -18.75 26.57
CA GLY A 225 12.96 -18.04 25.29
C GLY A 225 14.13 -17.18 24.82
N ALA A 226 15.17 -16.99 25.65
CA ALA A 226 16.34 -16.25 25.22
C ALA A 226 17.13 -17.06 24.18
N SER A 227 17.62 -16.38 23.14
CA SER A 227 18.40 -16.97 22.05
C SER A 227 19.74 -16.25 21.85
N LEU A 228 20.66 -16.95 21.20
CA LEU A 228 21.95 -16.41 20.76
C LEU A 228 22.13 -16.74 19.27
N VAL A 229 22.44 -15.72 18.47
CA VAL A 229 22.73 -15.82 17.03
C VAL A 229 24.07 -15.13 16.69
N THR A 230 24.58 -15.37 15.49
CA THR A 230 25.74 -14.65 14.93
C THR A 230 25.37 -13.20 14.63
N LEU A 231 26.34 -12.29 14.60
CA LEU A 231 26.10 -10.93 14.09
C LEU A 231 25.68 -11.00 12.60
N GLY A 232 24.57 -10.35 12.25
CA GLY A 232 24.00 -10.38 10.90
C GLY A 232 22.90 -11.43 10.68
N ASP A 233 22.76 -12.41 11.58
CA ASP A 233 21.72 -13.45 11.52
C ASP A 233 20.50 -13.11 12.39
N GLU A 234 20.38 -11.86 12.88
CA GLU A 234 19.30 -11.44 13.77
C GLU A 234 17.92 -11.62 13.14
N GLN A 235 17.02 -12.27 13.87
CA GLN A 235 15.63 -12.51 13.45
C GLN A 235 14.69 -11.46 14.03
N ASN A 236 15.06 -10.84 15.15
CA ASN A 236 14.31 -9.70 15.68
C ASN A 236 14.53 -8.47 14.79
N PHE A 237 13.46 -7.73 14.52
CA PHE A 237 13.53 -6.46 13.80
C PHE A 237 13.17 -5.29 14.73
N LEU A 238 14.11 -4.37 14.91
CA LEU A 238 13.88 -3.08 15.56
C LEU A 238 14.25 -1.96 14.58
N ALA A 239 13.27 -1.15 14.20
CA ALA A 239 13.48 -0.06 13.25
C ALA A 239 14.42 1.02 13.79
N VAL A 240 15.13 1.69 12.88
CA VAL A 240 15.88 2.91 13.18
C VAL A 240 14.90 4.04 13.53
N THR A 241 15.05 4.61 14.72
CA THR A 241 14.22 5.71 15.23
C THR A 241 15.07 6.75 15.97
N ASN A 242 14.45 7.85 16.38
CA ASN A 242 15.10 8.83 17.25
C ASN A 242 15.51 8.27 18.62
N CYS A 243 14.82 7.22 19.09
CA CYS A 243 15.09 6.56 20.36
C CYS A 243 16.00 5.34 20.22
N ASN A 244 16.10 4.75 19.04
CA ASN A 244 17.04 3.69 18.69
C ASN A 244 17.69 4.03 17.34
N PRO A 245 18.77 4.83 17.33
CA PRO A 245 19.41 5.28 16.08
C PRO A 245 20.18 4.18 15.33
N GLU A 246 20.35 3.00 15.94
CA GLU A 246 21.08 1.89 15.34
C GLU A 246 20.14 0.90 14.63
N GLY A 247 19.02 0.55 15.25
CA GLY A 247 18.14 -0.52 14.79
C GLY A 247 18.81 -1.91 14.82
N ILE A 248 18.06 -2.96 14.46
CA ILE A 248 18.57 -4.33 14.31
C ILE A 248 17.66 -5.15 13.39
N GLY A 249 18.25 -6.15 12.70
CA GLY A 249 17.54 -7.09 11.82
C GLY A 249 17.00 -6.47 10.53
N SER A 250 16.33 -7.30 9.72
CA SER A 250 15.60 -6.92 8.52
C SER A 250 14.16 -7.42 8.58
N VAL A 251 13.24 -6.74 7.88
CA VAL A 251 11.89 -7.26 7.68
C VAL A 251 12.00 -8.41 6.68
N VAL A 252 11.70 -9.64 7.10
CA VAL A 252 11.52 -10.76 6.17
C VAL A 252 10.16 -10.58 5.52
N VAL A 253 10.15 -10.15 4.27
CA VAL A 253 8.96 -10.12 3.44
C VAL A 253 8.97 -11.43 2.65
N ASN A 254 7.92 -12.23 2.77
CA ASN A 254 7.82 -13.46 1.99
C ASN A 254 7.44 -13.08 0.56
N ASP A 255 8.22 -13.56 -0.40
CA ASP A 255 8.06 -13.40 -1.83
C ASP A 255 8.41 -14.77 -2.42
N SER A 256 7.37 -15.57 -2.63
CA SER A 256 7.47 -17.01 -2.85
C SER A 256 7.90 -17.37 -4.28
N ASP A 257 7.65 -16.50 -5.26
CA ASP A 257 8.09 -16.70 -6.64
C ASP A 257 9.20 -15.73 -7.11
N GLY A 258 9.56 -14.74 -6.29
CA GLY A 258 10.68 -13.85 -6.52
C GLY A 258 10.43 -12.80 -7.58
N ASP A 259 9.16 -12.46 -7.86
CA ASP A 259 8.79 -11.45 -8.84
C ASP A 259 8.93 -10.00 -8.30
N GLY A 260 9.20 -9.88 -6.99
CA GLY A 260 9.39 -8.62 -6.27
C GLY A 260 8.12 -8.08 -5.61
N VAL A 261 7.01 -8.80 -5.66
CA VAL A 261 5.75 -8.49 -4.98
C VAL A 261 5.62 -9.37 -3.74
N PRO A 262 5.41 -8.78 -2.55
CA PRO A 262 5.17 -9.56 -1.34
C PRO A 262 3.93 -10.45 -1.44
N ASP A 263 4.03 -11.68 -0.91
CA ASP A 263 2.96 -12.69 -0.92
C ASP A 263 1.60 -12.19 -0.38
N ASP A 264 1.60 -11.20 0.52
CA ASP A 264 0.39 -10.67 1.15
C ASP A 264 -0.37 -9.67 0.27
N ILE A 265 0.27 -9.15 -0.78
CA ILE A 265 -0.32 -8.22 -1.76
C ILE A 265 -0.23 -8.73 -3.21
N ASP A 266 0.35 -9.90 -3.41
CA ASP A 266 0.38 -10.60 -4.70
C ASP A 266 -0.88 -11.47 -4.88
N ALA A 267 -1.59 -11.29 -6.00
CA ALA A 267 -2.72 -12.14 -6.35
C ALA A 267 -2.31 -13.53 -6.85
N PHE A 268 -1.04 -13.71 -7.21
CA PHE A 268 -0.44 -14.93 -7.76
C PHE A 268 0.94 -15.24 -7.15
N PRO A 269 1.05 -15.45 -5.81
CA PRO A 269 2.32 -15.58 -5.08
C PRO A 269 3.22 -16.78 -5.45
N PHE A 270 2.85 -17.55 -6.47
CA PHE A 270 3.60 -18.71 -6.94
C PHE A 270 3.75 -18.73 -8.47
N ASP A 271 3.45 -17.62 -9.15
CA ASP A 271 3.54 -17.46 -10.60
C ASP A 271 4.22 -16.13 -10.95
N PRO A 272 5.54 -16.12 -11.24
CA PRO A 272 6.32 -14.89 -11.38
C PRO A 272 5.98 -14.10 -12.67
N GLU A 273 5.07 -14.59 -13.50
CA GLU A 273 4.59 -13.87 -14.69
C GLU A 273 3.33 -13.04 -14.41
N ARG A 274 2.71 -13.15 -13.24
CA ARG A 274 1.43 -12.52 -12.87
C ARG A 274 1.51 -11.99 -11.46
N ALA A 275 0.97 -10.80 -11.20
CA ALA A 275 0.98 -10.21 -9.86
C ALA A 275 -0.35 -9.57 -9.46
N PHE A 276 -0.99 -8.84 -10.39
CA PHE A 276 -2.15 -8.02 -10.06
C PHE A 276 -3.38 -8.36 -10.90
N ILE A 277 -4.56 -8.14 -10.32
CA ILE A 277 -5.86 -8.32 -10.98
C ILE A 277 -6.62 -6.99 -10.92
N SER A 278 -7.19 -6.59 -12.04
CA SER A 278 -8.18 -5.51 -12.12
C SER A 278 -9.43 -5.96 -12.87
N TYR A 279 -10.53 -5.24 -12.68
CA TYR A 279 -11.82 -5.55 -13.27
C TYR A 279 -12.47 -4.31 -13.89
N TYR A 280 -13.32 -4.54 -14.88
CA TYR A 280 -14.19 -3.50 -15.46
C TYR A 280 -15.61 -4.06 -15.68
N PRO A 281 -16.67 -3.39 -15.19
CA PRO A 281 -16.63 -2.21 -14.33
C PRO A 281 -16.13 -2.52 -12.91
N ASN A 282 -16.39 -3.73 -12.41
CA ASN A 282 -15.86 -4.30 -11.17
C ASN A 282 -15.99 -5.85 -11.22
N ASP A 283 -15.71 -6.55 -10.13
CA ASP A 283 -15.69 -8.02 -10.06
C ASP A 283 -17.08 -8.67 -9.91
N ILE A 284 -18.14 -7.88 -9.75
CA ILE A 284 -19.51 -8.32 -9.48
C ILE A 284 -20.46 -7.89 -10.60
N ASP A 285 -20.40 -6.63 -10.99
CA ASP A 285 -21.35 -5.99 -11.90
C ASP A 285 -20.91 -6.07 -13.37
N PHE A 286 -21.87 -5.81 -14.26
CA PHE A 286 -21.69 -5.73 -15.71
C PHE A 286 -22.07 -4.33 -16.20
N THR A 287 -21.37 -3.86 -17.23
CA THR A 287 -21.81 -2.73 -18.06
C THR A 287 -22.63 -3.28 -19.23
N SER A 288 -23.54 -2.49 -19.80
CA SER A 288 -24.25 -2.85 -21.04
C SER A 288 -23.74 -2.03 -22.20
N ILE A 289 -23.62 -2.66 -23.36
CA ILE A 289 -23.52 -1.96 -24.63
C ILE A 289 -24.74 -2.25 -25.49
N ALA A 290 -25.22 -1.23 -26.18
CA ALA A 290 -26.36 -1.31 -27.07
C ALA A 290 -26.03 -0.67 -28.42
N PHE A 291 -26.51 -1.28 -29.50
CA PHE A 291 -26.25 -0.87 -30.88
C PHE A 291 -27.53 -0.71 -31.68
N GLU A 292 -27.43 0.12 -32.71
CA GLU A 292 -28.28 0.18 -33.90
C GLU A 292 -27.52 -0.44 -35.09
N ASP A 293 -28.20 -1.19 -35.95
CA ASP A 293 -27.58 -1.96 -37.05
C ASP A 293 -27.80 -1.37 -38.46
N LEU A 294 -28.67 -0.36 -38.56
CA LEU A 294 -29.03 0.26 -39.84
C LEU A 294 -28.09 1.38 -40.28
N TRP A 295 -27.02 1.68 -39.53
CA TRP A 295 -25.94 2.57 -39.95
C TRP A 295 -25.51 2.27 -41.40
N PRO A 296 -25.27 3.28 -42.27
CA PRO A 296 -25.29 4.73 -42.03
C PRO A 296 -26.67 5.38 -41.88
N GLY A 297 -27.75 4.60 -42.01
CA GLY A 297 -29.11 5.07 -41.82
C GLY A 297 -29.48 5.12 -40.34
N LEU A 298 -30.45 5.99 -39.99
CA LEU A 298 -30.86 6.13 -38.58
C LEU A 298 -31.71 4.97 -38.05
N GLY A 299 -32.52 4.32 -38.90
CA GLY A 299 -33.42 3.24 -38.45
C GLY A 299 -34.60 3.73 -37.61
N ASP A 300 -35.06 2.88 -36.69
CA ASP A 300 -36.11 3.17 -35.70
C ASP A 300 -35.56 3.58 -34.33
N PHE A 301 -34.25 3.52 -34.12
CA PHE A 301 -33.52 4.20 -33.06
C PHE A 301 -33.94 3.79 -31.65
N ASP A 302 -34.17 2.50 -31.44
CA ASP A 302 -34.61 1.92 -30.17
C ASP A 302 -33.46 1.33 -29.33
N PHE A 303 -32.24 1.22 -29.88
CA PHE A 303 -31.03 0.66 -29.28
C PHE A 303 -31.21 -0.76 -28.73
N ASN A 304 -31.95 -1.60 -29.45
CA ASN A 304 -32.09 -3.00 -29.07
C ASN A 304 -31.64 -4.01 -30.14
N ASP A 305 -31.13 -3.54 -31.29
CA ASP A 305 -30.65 -4.40 -32.40
C ASP A 305 -29.59 -5.40 -31.95
N VAL A 306 -28.67 -4.96 -31.08
CA VAL A 306 -27.77 -5.82 -30.31
C VAL A 306 -27.53 -5.19 -28.94
N VAL A 307 -27.87 -5.91 -27.86
CA VAL A 307 -27.57 -5.50 -26.47
C VAL A 307 -26.75 -6.57 -25.79
N VAL A 308 -25.58 -6.21 -25.27
CA VAL A 308 -24.66 -7.14 -24.60
C VAL A 308 -24.24 -6.61 -23.25
N ASN A 309 -24.39 -7.43 -22.21
CA ASN A 309 -23.77 -7.17 -20.91
C ASN A 309 -22.33 -7.69 -20.95
N MET A 310 -21.37 -6.86 -20.52
CA MET A 310 -19.95 -7.21 -20.51
C MET A 310 -19.27 -6.93 -19.16
N GLN A 311 -18.25 -7.73 -18.87
CA GLN A 311 -17.31 -7.54 -17.75
C GLN A 311 -15.92 -8.04 -18.19
N TYR A 312 -14.87 -7.32 -17.81
CA TYR A 312 -13.49 -7.72 -18.04
C TYR A 312 -12.76 -8.00 -16.73
N LYS A 313 -11.85 -8.97 -16.77
CA LYS A 313 -10.78 -9.18 -15.78
C LYS A 313 -9.44 -9.06 -16.51
N MET A 314 -8.56 -8.20 -16.03
CA MET A 314 -7.22 -7.99 -16.59
C MET A 314 -6.18 -8.40 -15.55
N VAL A 315 -5.16 -9.12 -16.00
CA VAL A 315 -4.04 -9.58 -15.16
C VAL A 315 -2.76 -8.91 -15.66
N THR A 316 -1.98 -8.35 -14.73
CA THR A 316 -0.67 -7.74 -15.04
C THR A 316 0.45 -8.39 -14.23
N ASN A 317 1.67 -8.34 -14.76
CA ASN A 317 2.88 -8.74 -14.03
C ASN A 317 3.29 -7.71 -12.95
N ALA A 318 4.36 -7.99 -12.21
CA ALA A 318 4.93 -7.08 -11.19
C ALA A 318 5.37 -5.71 -11.74
N GLN A 319 5.61 -5.59 -13.06
CA GLN A 319 5.92 -4.33 -13.73
C GLN A 319 4.67 -3.56 -14.20
N ASN A 320 3.47 -4.06 -13.85
CA ASN A 320 2.18 -3.51 -14.24
C ASN A 320 1.93 -3.54 -15.76
N GLU A 321 2.50 -4.54 -16.44
CA GLU A 321 2.27 -4.82 -17.85
C GLU A 321 1.24 -5.94 -18.01
N LEU A 322 0.30 -5.78 -18.94
CA LEU A 322 -0.77 -6.75 -19.19
C LEU A 322 -0.20 -8.08 -19.67
N VAL A 323 -0.70 -9.18 -19.10
CA VAL A 323 -0.34 -10.56 -19.49
C VAL A 323 -1.56 -11.40 -19.89
N ASP A 324 -2.71 -11.21 -19.25
CA ASP A 324 -3.96 -11.88 -19.61
C ASP A 324 -5.17 -10.94 -19.58
N VAL A 325 -6.12 -11.18 -20.48
CA VAL A 325 -7.45 -10.53 -20.48
C VAL A 325 -8.51 -11.61 -20.57
N PHE A 326 -9.50 -11.53 -19.68
CA PHE A 326 -10.70 -12.35 -19.71
C PHE A 326 -11.91 -11.44 -19.89
N GLY A 327 -12.85 -11.82 -20.74
CA GLY A 327 -14.10 -11.09 -20.96
C GLY A 327 -15.29 -12.02 -20.80
N LYS A 328 -16.34 -11.54 -20.13
CA LYS A 328 -17.62 -12.21 -20.01
C LYS A 328 -18.65 -11.40 -20.76
N PHE A 329 -19.34 -12.02 -21.71
CA PHE A 329 -20.34 -11.36 -22.56
C PHE A 329 -21.64 -12.13 -22.53
N LYS A 330 -22.75 -11.43 -22.30
CA LYS A 330 -24.09 -12.02 -22.34
C LYS A 330 -24.99 -11.22 -23.25
N LEU A 331 -25.49 -11.85 -24.31
CA LEU A 331 -26.46 -11.24 -25.22
C LEU A 331 -27.80 -11.07 -24.51
N MET A 332 -28.26 -9.84 -24.35
CA MET A 332 -29.52 -9.51 -23.67
C MET A 332 -30.67 -9.40 -24.67
N ALA A 333 -30.40 -8.84 -25.86
CA ALA A 333 -31.36 -8.69 -26.94
C ALA A 333 -30.66 -8.70 -28.31
N ALA A 334 -31.40 -9.10 -29.33
CA ALA A 334 -31.05 -8.90 -30.72
C ALA A 334 -32.33 -8.54 -31.52
N GLY A 335 -32.70 -7.27 -31.51
CA GLY A 335 -33.89 -6.68 -32.15
C GLY A 335 -33.80 -6.51 -33.65
N ALA A 336 -32.96 -7.28 -34.32
CA ALA A 336 -32.66 -7.08 -35.73
C ALA A 336 -33.22 -8.18 -36.63
N SER A 337 -33.68 -7.80 -37.83
CA SER A 337 -33.82 -8.76 -38.93
C SER A 337 -32.50 -9.10 -39.63
N LEU A 338 -31.47 -8.28 -39.47
CA LEU A 338 -30.12 -8.55 -39.95
C LEU A 338 -29.41 -9.54 -39.01
N ASN A 339 -28.54 -10.37 -39.58
CA ASN A 339 -27.77 -11.33 -38.79
C ASN A 339 -26.44 -10.70 -38.38
N ASN A 340 -26.43 -10.00 -37.26
CA ASN A 340 -25.28 -9.24 -36.79
C ASN A 340 -24.29 -10.14 -36.03
N GLY A 341 -23.01 -9.76 -36.04
CA GLY A 341 -21.97 -10.26 -35.15
C GLY A 341 -21.63 -9.23 -34.06
N PHE A 342 -21.00 -9.67 -32.98
CA PHE A 342 -20.46 -8.83 -31.92
C PHE A 342 -19.00 -9.17 -31.66
N ALA A 343 -18.15 -8.15 -31.64
CA ALA A 343 -16.70 -8.26 -31.56
C ALA A 343 -16.10 -7.14 -30.70
N VAL A 344 -14.85 -7.33 -30.30
CA VAL A 344 -14.09 -6.35 -29.51
C VAL A 344 -12.69 -6.21 -30.10
N ALA A 345 -12.33 -4.99 -30.49
CA ALA A 345 -10.97 -4.65 -30.90
C ALA A 345 -10.17 -4.11 -29.71
N MET A 346 -8.89 -4.49 -29.64
CA MET A 346 -7.93 -4.03 -28.64
C MET A 346 -6.66 -3.58 -29.35
N ASP A 347 -6.06 -2.48 -28.88
CA ASP A 347 -4.81 -1.89 -29.37
C ASP A 347 -3.59 -2.71 -28.93
N ILE A 348 -3.60 -3.99 -29.28
CA ILE A 348 -2.57 -4.97 -28.98
C ILE A 348 -2.12 -5.57 -30.30
N ASN A 349 -0.84 -5.44 -30.62
CA ASN A 349 -0.30 -6.02 -31.84
C ASN A 349 -0.49 -7.56 -31.81
N PRO A 350 -1.08 -8.18 -32.86
CA PRO A 350 -1.24 -9.63 -33.00
C PRO A 350 0.03 -10.47 -32.75
N ALA A 351 1.22 -9.91 -32.96
CA ALA A 351 2.49 -10.56 -32.69
C ALA A 351 2.73 -10.84 -31.20
N ASN A 352 2.19 -9.98 -30.32
CA ASN A 352 2.34 -10.05 -28.86
C ASN A 352 1.29 -10.96 -28.19
N VAL A 353 0.35 -11.51 -28.96
CA VAL A 353 -0.68 -12.44 -28.47
C VAL A 353 -0.18 -13.87 -28.62
N ALA A 354 -0.36 -14.69 -27.57
CA ALA A 354 -0.10 -16.12 -27.62
C ALA A 354 -1.33 -16.88 -28.12
N SER A 355 -2.51 -16.61 -27.54
CA SER A 355 -3.77 -17.25 -27.90
C SER A 355 -4.98 -16.44 -27.46
N VAL A 356 -6.09 -16.63 -28.16
CA VAL A 356 -7.46 -16.17 -27.87
C VAL A 356 -8.40 -17.37 -28.00
N SER A 357 -9.38 -17.47 -27.10
CA SER A 357 -10.39 -18.54 -27.11
C SER A 357 -11.72 -18.05 -26.53
N GLY A 358 -12.78 -18.83 -26.74
CA GLY A 358 -14.11 -18.62 -26.13
C GLY A 358 -15.22 -18.22 -27.08
N GLY A 359 -14.89 -17.65 -28.24
CA GLY A 359 -15.86 -17.13 -29.19
C GLY A 359 -16.77 -18.21 -29.81
N ILE A 360 -17.99 -17.82 -30.15
CA ILE A 360 -18.97 -18.69 -30.83
C ILE A 360 -19.04 -18.31 -32.31
N ILE A 361 -18.67 -19.26 -33.18
CA ILE A 361 -18.61 -19.09 -34.63
C ILE A 361 -19.63 -20.01 -35.30
N ALA A 362 -20.62 -19.44 -35.98
CA ALA A 362 -21.69 -20.14 -36.69
C ALA A 362 -21.82 -19.68 -38.16
N GLY A 363 -21.40 -18.46 -38.47
CA GLY A 363 -21.42 -17.88 -39.80
C GLY A 363 -20.23 -18.30 -40.68
N SER A 364 -20.07 -17.62 -41.81
CA SER A 364 -18.96 -17.88 -42.76
C SER A 364 -18.25 -16.61 -43.26
N SER A 365 -18.64 -15.44 -42.75
CA SER A 365 -18.08 -14.13 -43.12
C SER A 365 -16.73 -13.85 -42.45
N ILE A 366 -16.44 -14.55 -41.35
CA ILE A 366 -15.28 -14.35 -40.48
C ILE A 366 -14.29 -15.51 -40.62
N SER A 367 -13.00 -15.19 -40.65
CA SER A 367 -11.93 -16.18 -40.57
C SER A 367 -11.08 -15.90 -39.33
N LEU A 368 -10.91 -16.91 -38.47
CA LEU A 368 -9.98 -16.84 -37.36
C LEU A 368 -8.59 -17.32 -37.81
N ASP A 369 -7.54 -16.77 -37.20
CA ASP A 369 -6.18 -17.23 -37.36
C ASP A 369 -5.84 -18.40 -36.43
N ALA A 370 -4.59 -18.88 -36.45
CA ALA A 370 -4.15 -20.00 -35.62
C ALA A 370 -4.11 -19.68 -34.12
N LYS A 371 -4.15 -18.39 -33.74
CA LYS A 371 -4.20 -17.93 -32.35
C LYS A 371 -5.64 -17.74 -31.88
N GLY A 372 -6.64 -17.83 -32.75
CA GLY A 372 -8.06 -17.73 -32.40
C GLY A 372 -8.64 -16.32 -32.41
N MET A 373 -7.88 -15.33 -32.91
CA MET A 373 -8.37 -13.98 -33.17
C MET A 373 -8.75 -13.83 -34.65
N GLU A 374 -9.44 -12.76 -35.00
CA GLU A 374 -9.76 -12.52 -36.41
C GLU A 374 -8.50 -12.31 -37.27
N ALA A 375 -8.45 -12.99 -38.41
CA ALA A 375 -7.36 -12.85 -39.37
C ALA A 375 -7.47 -11.56 -40.18
N GLY A 376 -6.33 -10.95 -40.52
CA GLY A 376 -6.25 -9.79 -41.42
C GLY A 376 -5.84 -8.48 -40.73
N HIS A 377 -5.78 -8.46 -39.41
CA HIS A 377 -5.28 -7.31 -38.64
C HIS A 377 -3.76 -7.36 -38.46
N THR A 378 -3.09 -6.21 -38.55
CA THR A 378 -1.63 -6.10 -38.39
C THR A 378 -1.20 -5.38 -37.10
N ASP A 379 -2.05 -4.50 -36.58
CA ASP A 379 -1.69 -3.57 -35.50
C ASP A 379 -2.62 -3.65 -34.28
N GLN A 380 -3.74 -4.37 -34.40
CA GLN A 380 -4.73 -4.58 -33.35
C GLN A 380 -5.17 -6.04 -33.29
N THR A 381 -5.66 -6.46 -32.13
CA THR A 381 -6.20 -7.78 -31.89
C THR A 381 -7.72 -7.68 -31.84
N VAL A 382 -8.43 -8.52 -32.61
CA VAL A 382 -9.90 -8.51 -32.64
C VAL A 382 -10.45 -9.84 -32.14
N TRP A 383 -11.21 -9.77 -31.06
CA TRP A 383 -12.00 -10.87 -30.52
C TRP A 383 -13.33 -10.95 -31.24
N ILE A 384 -13.64 -12.12 -31.78
CA ILE A 384 -14.98 -12.43 -32.29
C ILE A 384 -15.71 -13.16 -31.17
N VAL A 385 -16.63 -12.46 -30.51
CA VAL A 385 -17.38 -13.01 -29.37
C VAL A 385 -18.52 -13.88 -29.89
N MET A 386 -19.29 -13.35 -30.84
CA MET A 386 -20.35 -14.04 -31.58
C MET A 386 -20.32 -13.54 -33.02
N ASP A 387 -20.17 -14.42 -34.01
CA ASP A 387 -20.06 -13.96 -35.40
C ASP A 387 -21.42 -13.75 -36.08
N ALA A 388 -22.42 -14.57 -35.78
CA ALA A 388 -23.73 -14.61 -36.45
C ALA A 388 -24.86 -14.92 -35.46
N ILE A 389 -25.35 -13.90 -34.76
CA ILE A 389 -26.28 -14.03 -33.62
C ILE A 389 -27.56 -14.83 -33.98
N ASN A 390 -28.17 -14.57 -35.12
CA ASN A 390 -29.43 -15.23 -35.50
C ASN A 390 -29.22 -16.72 -35.80
N ASP A 391 -28.04 -17.09 -36.33
CA ASP A 391 -27.68 -18.49 -36.58
C ASP A 391 -27.38 -19.22 -35.27
N ILE A 392 -26.69 -18.57 -34.34
CA ILE A 392 -26.35 -19.12 -33.01
C ILE A 392 -27.62 -19.45 -32.22
N TYR A 393 -28.58 -18.52 -32.18
CA TYR A 393 -29.81 -18.69 -31.39
C TYR A 393 -31.01 -19.22 -32.20
N GLN A 394 -30.80 -19.55 -33.47
CA GLN A 394 -31.83 -20.06 -34.40
C GLN A 394 -33.09 -19.19 -34.42
N SER A 395 -32.92 -17.87 -34.29
CA SER A 395 -34.02 -16.91 -34.30
C SER A 395 -34.39 -16.54 -35.74
N VAL A 396 -35.69 -16.32 -35.98
CA VAL A 396 -36.19 -15.69 -37.21
C VAL A 396 -36.20 -14.16 -37.04
N GLY A 397 -35.06 -13.61 -36.65
CA GLY A 397 -34.85 -12.18 -36.37
C GLY A 397 -34.90 -11.86 -34.87
N PHE A 398 -35.89 -11.07 -34.47
CA PHE A 398 -36.07 -10.42 -33.17
C PHE A 398 -35.99 -11.38 -31.96
N LEU A 399 -34.96 -11.21 -31.14
CA LEU A 399 -34.73 -11.91 -29.88
C LEU A 399 -34.86 -10.95 -28.70
N ASN A 400 -35.76 -11.27 -27.78
CA ASN A 400 -36.02 -10.52 -26.54
C ASN A 400 -36.43 -9.04 -26.70
N THR A 401 -36.98 -8.62 -27.85
CA THR A 401 -37.44 -7.23 -28.04
C THR A 401 -38.94 -7.09 -28.28
N LEU A 402 -39.61 -8.18 -28.69
CA LEU A 402 -41.04 -8.18 -29.00
C LEU A 402 -41.92 -8.49 -27.78
N PRO A 403 -43.09 -7.84 -27.63
CA PRO A 403 -44.03 -8.17 -26.57
C PRO A 403 -44.68 -9.53 -26.82
N ASN A 404 -44.91 -10.29 -25.74
CA ASN A 404 -45.58 -11.60 -25.77
C ASN A 404 -44.85 -12.71 -26.57
N VAL A 405 -43.56 -12.51 -26.88
CA VAL A 405 -42.70 -13.58 -27.40
C VAL A 405 -41.90 -14.15 -26.21
N PRO A 406 -41.79 -15.49 -26.04
CA PRO A 406 -41.05 -16.07 -24.93
C PRO A 406 -39.62 -15.56 -24.86
N TYR A 407 -39.17 -15.19 -23.66
CA TYR A 407 -37.79 -14.78 -23.41
C TYR A 407 -36.83 -15.95 -23.67
N VAL A 408 -35.79 -15.70 -24.45
CA VAL A 408 -34.68 -16.62 -24.68
C VAL A 408 -33.56 -16.29 -23.70
N GLU A 409 -33.25 -17.24 -22.82
CA GLU A 409 -32.09 -17.13 -21.93
C GLU A 409 -30.84 -17.53 -22.70
N THR A 410 -29.88 -16.60 -22.79
CA THR A 410 -28.62 -16.77 -23.50
C THR A 410 -27.52 -17.23 -22.55
N ASP A 411 -26.56 -17.97 -23.09
CA ASP A 411 -25.38 -18.39 -22.35
C ASP A 411 -24.38 -17.23 -22.23
N MET A 412 -23.56 -17.28 -21.19
CA MET A 412 -22.44 -16.35 -21.02
C MET A 412 -21.26 -16.84 -21.87
N VAL A 413 -20.82 -16.00 -22.80
CA VAL A 413 -19.61 -16.23 -23.60
C VAL A 413 -18.41 -15.74 -22.81
N GLU A 414 -17.50 -16.65 -22.47
CA GLU A 414 -16.27 -16.34 -21.73
C GLU A 414 -15.09 -16.35 -22.69
N MET A 415 -14.59 -15.16 -23.02
CA MET A 415 -13.38 -14.97 -23.81
C MET A 415 -12.15 -14.98 -22.91
N ALA A 416 -11.05 -15.55 -23.40
CA ALA A 416 -9.75 -15.51 -22.75
C ALA A 416 -8.64 -15.26 -23.75
N MET A 417 -7.73 -14.35 -23.41
CA MET A 417 -6.51 -14.05 -24.17
C MET A 417 -5.30 -14.06 -23.25
N THR A 418 -4.24 -14.69 -23.72
CA THR A 418 -2.91 -14.67 -23.10
C THR A 418 -1.93 -14.02 -24.06
N LEU A 419 -1.10 -13.12 -23.55
CA LEU A 419 -0.04 -12.45 -24.30
C LEU A 419 1.23 -13.30 -24.28
N SER A 420 1.92 -13.37 -25.42
CA SER A 420 3.28 -13.92 -25.52
C SER A 420 4.34 -12.89 -25.13
N THR A 421 3.98 -11.61 -25.09
CA THR A 421 4.85 -10.51 -24.68
C THR A 421 4.03 -9.51 -23.88
N PRO A 422 4.35 -9.26 -22.59
CA PRO A 422 3.61 -8.32 -21.74
C PRO A 422 3.54 -6.92 -22.36
N GLN A 423 2.42 -6.22 -22.15
CA GLN A 423 2.19 -4.89 -22.75
C GLN A 423 1.91 -3.83 -21.68
N ALA A 424 2.73 -2.78 -21.64
CA ALA A 424 2.49 -1.62 -20.76
C ALA A 424 1.31 -0.74 -21.23
N ASN A 425 1.04 -0.72 -22.54
CA ASN A 425 -0.06 0.03 -23.15
C ASN A 425 -0.95 -0.93 -23.92
N TYR A 426 -2.23 -1.02 -23.54
CA TYR A 426 -3.19 -1.96 -24.10
C TYR A 426 -4.60 -1.36 -24.24
N GLY A 427 -4.69 -0.03 -24.25
CA GLY A 427 -5.96 0.69 -24.23
C GLY A 427 -6.60 0.68 -22.85
N SER A 428 -7.91 0.95 -22.79
CA SER A 428 -8.69 0.92 -21.55
C SER A 428 -10.05 0.29 -21.83
N ALA A 429 -10.55 -0.50 -20.88
CA ALA A 429 -11.91 -1.02 -20.93
C ALA A 429 -12.92 0.15 -21.05
N PRO A 430 -13.99 0.01 -21.86
CA PRO A 430 -14.51 -1.22 -22.47
C PRO A 430 -13.74 -1.70 -23.73
N PHE A 431 -12.55 -1.15 -24.02
CA PHE A 431 -11.82 -1.33 -25.27
C PHE A 431 -12.67 -0.80 -26.43
N ASN A 432 -12.62 -1.41 -27.61
CA ASN A 432 -13.41 -1.00 -28.77
C ASN A 432 -14.42 -2.09 -29.16
N PRO A 433 -15.55 -2.23 -28.44
CA PRO A 433 -16.62 -3.15 -28.80
C PRO A 433 -17.42 -2.64 -30.02
N PHE A 434 -17.81 -3.54 -30.91
CA PHE A 434 -18.53 -3.21 -32.15
C PHE A 434 -19.40 -4.36 -32.65
N ILE A 435 -20.32 -4.04 -33.55
CA ILE A 435 -21.08 -5.05 -34.29
C ILE A 435 -20.62 -5.15 -35.75
N ILE A 436 -20.72 -6.35 -36.31
CA ILE A 436 -20.52 -6.62 -37.74
C ILE A 436 -21.91 -6.79 -38.35
N VAL A 437 -22.33 -5.84 -39.17
CA VAL A 437 -23.72 -5.75 -39.63
C VAL A 437 -24.00 -6.81 -40.69
N ASN A 438 -25.06 -7.60 -40.47
CA ASN A 438 -25.60 -8.56 -41.46
C ASN A 438 -24.56 -9.50 -42.10
N GLN A 439 -23.53 -9.92 -41.37
CA GLN A 439 -22.43 -10.73 -41.91
C GLN A 439 -21.63 -10.05 -43.03
N GLU A 440 -21.82 -8.76 -43.27
CA GLU A 440 -21.03 -7.98 -44.22
C GLU A 440 -19.78 -7.49 -43.51
N ARG A 441 -18.66 -8.20 -43.69
CA ARG A 441 -17.44 -7.94 -42.90
C ARG A 441 -17.04 -6.47 -42.91
N GLY A 442 -17.07 -5.78 -44.05
CA GLY A 442 -16.66 -4.37 -44.12
C GLY A 442 -17.59 -3.39 -43.40
N LYS A 443 -18.75 -3.83 -42.90
CA LYS A 443 -19.76 -2.95 -42.31
C LYS A 443 -19.76 -3.10 -40.79
N GLU A 444 -19.12 -2.15 -40.11
CA GLU A 444 -18.95 -2.15 -38.66
C GLU A 444 -19.66 -0.96 -38.01
N VAL A 445 -20.20 -1.13 -36.80
CA VAL A 445 -20.73 -0.02 -35.99
C VAL A 445 -20.04 -0.04 -34.63
N HIS A 446 -19.40 1.08 -34.28
CA HIS A 446 -18.65 1.25 -33.04
C HIS A 446 -19.27 2.35 -32.18
N LEU A 447 -18.77 2.47 -30.94
CA LEU A 447 -19.04 3.62 -30.07
C LEU A 447 -18.63 4.94 -30.74
N LEU A 448 -19.29 6.03 -30.33
CA LEU A 448 -19.04 7.36 -30.86
C LEU A 448 -17.55 7.73 -30.80
N ASP A 449 -17.02 8.17 -31.94
CA ASP A 449 -15.61 8.54 -32.15
C ASP A 449 -14.57 7.42 -31.90
N PHE A 450 -14.99 6.18 -31.66
CA PHE A 450 -14.08 5.04 -31.74
C PHE A 450 -13.73 4.76 -33.20
N PRO A 451 -12.46 4.45 -33.51
CA PRO A 451 -12.05 4.18 -34.88
C PRO A 451 -12.61 2.82 -35.36
N PRO A 452 -12.91 2.69 -36.68
CA PRO A 452 -13.15 1.40 -37.29
C PRO A 452 -11.95 0.46 -37.16
N THR A 453 -12.18 -0.84 -37.36
CA THR A 453 -11.06 -1.77 -37.56
C THR A 453 -10.41 -1.59 -38.93
N ALA A 454 -9.22 -2.18 -39.10
CA ALA A 454 -8.52 -2.20 -40.39
C ALA A 454 -9.29 -2.92 -41.52
N LEU A 455 -10.37 -3.64 -41.21
CA LEU A 455 -11.19 -4.36 -42.18
C LEU A 455 -12.51 -3.65 -42.50
N ALA A 456 -12.81 -2.52 -41.88
CA ALA A 456 -13.98 -1.71 -42.22
C ALA A 456 -13.85 -1.12 -43.65
N SER A 457 -15.01 -0.94 -44.29
CA SER A 457 -15.12 -0.27 -45.59
C SER A 457 -15.36 1.22 -45.39
N ASP A 458 -14.52 2.06 -45.99
CA ASP A 458 -14.66 3.51 -45.93
C ASP A 458 -15.91 4.04 -46.68
N GLU A 459 -16.58 3.20 -47.47
CA GLU A 459 -17.70 3.63 -48.35
C GLU A 459 -18.97 4.04 -47.59
N PHE A 460 -19.05 3.66 -46.32
CA PHE A 460 -20.20 3.92 -45.44
C PHE A 460 -20.07 5.23 -44.63
N PHE A 461 -18.89 5.86 -44.61
CA PHE A 461 -18.69 7.12 -43.87
C PHE A 461 -19.16 8.34 -44.67
N GLY A 462 -19.83 9.27 -43.98
CA GLY A 462 -20.26 10.56 -44.54
C GLY A 462 -21.42 10.44 -45.53
N ILE A 463 -22.20 9.36 -45.47
CA ILE A 463 -23.38 9.13 -46.30
C ILE A 463 -24.64 8.98 -45.45
N TRP A 464 -25.78 9.33 -46.03
CA TRP A 464 -27.10 9.28 -45.38
C TRP A 464 -27.12 10.13 -44.10
N GLU A 465 -27.37 9.53 -42.94
CA GLU A 465 -27.37 10.23 -41.66
C GLU A 465 -26.00 10.21 -40.96
N ASP A 466 -25.02 9.43 -41.45
CA ASP A 466 -23.64 9.45 -40.94
C ASP A 466 -22.91 10.73 -41.35
N ALA A 467 -22.42 11.44 -40.33
CA ALA A 467 -21.64 12.66 -40.44
C ALA A 467 -20.17 12.45 -40.03
N SER A 468 -19.67 11.21 -40.15
CA SER A 468 -18.28 10.90 -39.81
C SER A 468 -17.30 11.72 -40.66
N ILE A 469 -16.25 12.20 -40.03
CA ILE A 469 -15.13 12.90 -40.67
C ILE A 469 -13.84 12.20 -40.20
N PRO A 470 -13.44 11.09 -40.86
CA PRO A 470 -12.33 10.24 -40.41
C PRO A 470 -11.02 11.00 -40.18
N VAL A 471 -10.71 11.97 -41.05
CA VAL A 471 -9.49 12.80 -40.95
C VAL A 471 -9.42 13.63 -39.65
N ASN A 472 -10.55 13.85 -38.98
CA ASN A 472 -10.64 14.56 -37.70
C ASN A 472 -10.80 13.61 -36.50
N GLY A 473 -10.79 12.28 -36.71
CA GLY A 473 -11.09 11.30 -35.67
C GLY A 473 -12.56 11.30 -35.25
N SER A 474 -13.46 11.72 -36.14
CA SER A 474 -14.90 11.82 -35.89
C SER A 474 -15.62 10.66 -36.57
N TYR A 475 -16.27 9.79 -35.81
CA TYR A 475 -16.88 8.55 -36.32
C TYR A 475 -18.23 8.24 -35.67
N TYR A 476 -19.11 7.54 -36.40
CA TYR A 476 -20.35 6.92 -35.93
C TYR A 476 -21.30 7.89 -35.21
N LYS A 477 -21.49 9.07 -35.78
CA LYS A 477 -22.49 10.03 -35.30
C LYS A 477 -23.17 10.79 -36.44
N THR A 478 -24.38 11.26 -36.15
CA THR A 478 -25.12 12.18 -37.03
C THR A 478 -24.63 13.63 -36.90
N ASP A 479 -25.11 14.51 -37.78
CA ASP A 479 -24.88 15.97 -37.71
C ASP A 479 -25.30 16.60 -36.36
N ASN A 480 -26.20 15.94 -35.61
CA ASN A 480 -26.68 16.39 -34.30
C ASN A 480 -26.06 15.59 -33.13
N ASN A 481 -24.95 14.88 -33.37
CA ASN A 481 -24.20 14.12 -32.35
C ASN A 481 -24.97 12.92 -31.76
N LEU A 482 -25.98 12.40 -32.47
CA LEU A 482 -26.64 11.15 -32.11
C LEU A 482 -25.75 9.96 -32.51
N PRO A 483 -25.43 9.02 -31.60
CA PRO A 483 -24.61 7.85 -31.89
C PRO A 483 -25.43 6.67 -32.45
N TRP A 484 -24.76 5.63 -32.96
CA TRP A 484 -25.37 4.31 -33.23
C TRP A 484 -24.99 3.24 -32.19
N ALA A 485 -24.12 3.56 -31.24
CA ALA A 485 -23.77 2.68 -30.15
C ALA A 485 -23.57 3.45 -28.85
N ILE A 486 -23.99 2.86 -27.74
CA ILE A 486 -23.89 3.46 -26.41
C ILE A 486 -23.44 2.43 -25.37
N GLU A 487 -22.61 2.88 -24.45
CA GLU A 487 -22.27 2.14 -23.23
C GLU A 487 -23.07 2.72 -22.04
N ILE A 488 -23.64 1.83 -21.23
CA ILE A 488 -24.40 2.15 -20.03
C ILE A 488 -23.76 1.43 -18.84
N PRO A 489 -23.38 2.12 -17.75
CA PRO A 489 -22.64 1.53 -16.63
C PRO A 489 -23.51 0.63 -15.71
N VAL A 490 -24.66 0.19 -16.19
CA VAL A 490 -25.60 -0.71 -15.52
C VAL A 490 -26.27 -1.59 -16.58
N SER A 491 -26.96 -2.66 -16.15
CA SER A 491 -27.83 -3.41 -17.06
C SER A 491 -28.85 -2.49 -17.71
N PHE A 492 -28.85 -2.42 -19.04
CA PHE A 492 -29.70 -1.50 -19.78
C PHE A 492 -31.16 -1.98 -19.85
N ASP A 493 -32.06 -1.13 -19.38
CA ASP A 493 -33.51 -1.27 -19.56
C ASP A 493 -33.87 -0.80 -20.98
N TYR A 494 -33.65 -1.66 -21.98
CA TYR A 494 -33.86 -1.34 -23.39
C TYR A 494 -35.35 -1.23 -23.76
N PRO A 495 -35.71 -0.38 -24.75
CA PRO A 495 -37.06 -0.28 -25.29
C PRO A 495 -37.55 -1.57 -25.96
N TYR A 496 -38.87 -1.74 -26.05
CA TYR A 496 -39.47 -2.67 -26.99
C TYR A 496 -39.09 -2.33 -28.43
N GLU A 497 -39.09 -3.34 -29.29
CA GLU A 497 -38.91 -3.23 -30.74
C GLU A 497 -39.69 -2.04 -31.36
N LYS A 498 -39.01 -1.22 -32.16
CA LYS A 498 -39.51 -0.01 -32.86
C LYS A 498 -39.91 1.15 -31.96
N VAL A 499 -39.61 1.07 -30.67
CA VAL A 499 -39.93 2.15 -29.72
C VAL A 499 -38.70 2.99 -29.47
N ASP A 500 -38.57 4.06 -30.26
CA ASP A 500 -37.50 5.06 -30.20
C ASP A 500 -37.06 5.38 -28.75
N ILE A 501 -35.75 5.28 -28.51
CA ILE A 501 -35.13 5.54 -27.21
C ILE A 501 -35.45 6.93 -26.69
N LEU A 502 -35.63 7.93 -27.56
CA LEU A 502 -36.00 9.30 -27.18
C LEU A 502 -37.40 9.39 -26.55
N GLN A 503 -38.27 8.41 -26.83
CA GLN A 503 -39.59 8.30 -26.22
C GLN A 503 -39.59 7.42 -24.97
N THR A 504 -38.53 6.63 -24.77
CA THR A 504 -38.38 5.68 -23.66
C THR A 504 -37.53 6.26 -22.54
N HIS A 505 -36.33 6.73 -22.85
CA HIS A 505 -35.41 7.43 -21.95
C HIS A 505 -35.39 8.92 -22.31
N LEU A 506 -36.28 9.68 -21.68
CA LEU A 506 -36.67 11.05 -22.02
C LEU A 506 -35.53 12.09 -21.89
N LYS A 507 -34.42 11.72 -21.25
CA LYS A 507 -33.21 12.56 -21.11
C LYS A 507 -32.09 12.20 -22.06
N PHE A 508 -32.21 11.11 -22.81
CA PHE A 508 -31.19 10.63 -23.74
C PHE A 508 -30.82 11.67 -24.80
N GLY A 509 -31.81 12.32 -25.44
CA GLY A 509 -31.55 13.29 -26.50
C GLY A 509 -30.80 14.54 -26.02
N GLU A 510 -31.14 15.07 -24.84
CA GLU A 510 -30.43 16.20 -24.23
C GLU A 510 -28.99 15.79 -23.84
N TRP A 511 -28.80 14.57 -23.34
CA TRP A 511 -27.49 14.00 -23.03
C TRP A 511 -26.62 13.85 -24.28
N ALA A 512 -27.09 13.13 -25.30
CA ALA A 512 -26.34 12.87 -26.53
C ALA A 512 -25.99 14.17 -27.28
N GLY A 513 -26.96 15.08 -27.43
CA GLY A 513 -26.75 16.38 -28.10
C GLY A 513 -25.81 17.32 -27.36
N SER A 514 -25.62 17.13 -26.05
CA SER A 514 -24.64 17.89 -25.25
C SER A 514 -23.24 17.29 -25.24
N GLY A 515 -23.03 16.13 -25.87
CA GLY A 515 -21.77 15.39 -25.76
C GLY A 515 -21.56 14.75 -24.38
N GLY A 516 -22.65 14.51 -23.64
CA GLY A 516 -22.62 13.88 -22.32
C GLY A 516 -22.58 14.82 -21.11
N ASP A 517 -22.52 16.14 -21.32
CA ASP A 517 -22.44 17.14 -20.24
C ASP A 517 -23.75 17.28 -19.44
N LEU A 518 -24.90 17.10 -20.11
CA LEU A 518 -26.23 17.18 -19.49
C LEU A 518 -26.79 15.79 -19.24
N TYR A 519 -27.45 15.60 -18.09
CA TYR A 519 -28.07 14.34 -17.68
C TYR A 519 -27.16 13.11 -17.86
N PRO A 520 -25.94 13.10 -17.26
CA PRO A 520 -25.05 11.94 -17.30
C PRO A 520 -25.63 10.69 -16.62
N ASP A 521 -26.80 10.83 -15.99
CA ASP A 521 -27.59 9.84 -15.29
C ASP A 521 -28.90 9.50 -16.03
N TRP A 522 -29.02 9.83 -17.33
CA TRP A 522 -30.25 9.69 -18.13
C TRP A 522 -30.87 8.28 -18.09
N TYR A 523 -30.06 7.25 -17.86
CA TYR A 523 -30.45 5.84 -17.81
C TYR A 523 -31.07 5.39 -16.48
N LEU A 524 -31.02 6.20 -15.42
CA LEU A 524 -31.53 5.84 -14.11
C LEU A 524 -33.07 5.94 -14.01
N ASP A 525 -33.65 5.18 -13.09
CA ASP A 525 -35.07 5.28 -12.71
C ASP A 525 -35.35 6.51 -11.83
N LEU A 526 -35.30 7.68 -12.43
CA LEU A 526 -35.62 8.95 -11.78
C LEU A 526 -36.97 9.49 -12.27
N PRO A 527 -37.72 10.22 -11.41
CA PRO A 527 -38.98 10.83 -11.82
C PRO A 527 -38.81 11.72 -13.05
N GLY A 528 -39.51 11.37 -14.14
CA GLY A 528 -39.49 12.10 -15.41
C GLY A 528 -38.33 11.75 -16.35
N TYR A 529 -37.51 10.74 -16.03
CA TYR A 529 -36.41 10.30 -16.89
C TYR A 529 -36.84 9.24 -17.90
N ARG A 530 -37.85 8.43 -17.58
CA ARG A 530 -38.24 7.30 -18.42
C ARG A 530 -39.74 7.09 -18.52
N ASN A 531 -40.17 6.55 -19.65
CA ASN A 531 -41.52 6.06 -19.89
C ASN A 531 -41.56 4.53 -19.72
N GLN A 532 -41.99 4.07 -18.54
CA GLN A 532 -41.96 2.65 -18.19
C GLN A 532 -42.76 1.75 -19.14
N SER A 533 -43.80 2.25 -19.82
CA SER A 533 -44.59 1.43 -20.75
C SER A 533 -43.83 1.01 -22.00
N ASN A 534 -42.73 1.70 -22.30
CA ASN A 534 -41.93 1.48 -23.50
C ASN A 534 -40.76 0.53 -23.25
N ILE A 535 -40.38 0.30 -21.99
CA ILE A 535 -39.26 -0.56 -21.63
C ILE A 535 -39.68 -2.03 -21.74
N TYR A 536 -38.86 -2.83 -22.42
CA TYR A 536 -39.09 -4.27 -22.55
C TYR A 536 -39.23 -4.94 -21.18
N GLN A 537 -40.26 -5.75 -21.02
CA GLN A 537 -40.49 -6.56 -19.82
C GLN A 537 -40.38 -8.03 -20.18
N LYS A 538 -39.49 -8.75 -19.47
CA LYS A 538 -39.38 -10.21 -19.54
C LYS A 538 -40.76 -10.83 -19.21
N PRO A 539 -41.40 -11.56 -20.15
CA PRO A 539 -42.76 -12.10 -19.99
C PRO A 539 -42.95 -13.12 -18.87
#